data_AF-A0A6V7IUG6-F1
#
_entry.id   AF-A0A6V7IUG6-F1
#
_cell.length_a   1.000
_cell.length_b   1.000
_cell.length_c   1.000
_cell.angle_alpha   90.00
_cell.angle_beta   90.00
_cell.angle_gamma   90.00
#
_symmetry.space_group_name_H-M   'P 1'
#
loop_
_entity.id
_entity.type
_entity.pdbx_description
1 polymer ?
#
loop_
_entity_poly.entity_id
_entity_poly.type
_entity_poly.pdbx_seq_one_letter_code
_entity_poly.pdbx_strand_id
1 'polypeptide(L)' 'YGLDDETCARFVSTLKLQGTTAGESCASNQRVSCRSNSPYRTIDGTCNNAENPRWGSALTAYSRILFPSYQD' A
#
# COMPACT_ATOMS: atom_id res chain seq x y z
N TYR A 1 -14.52 10.56 29.30
CA TYR A 1 -15.37 10.19 28.15
C TYR A 1 -14.55 10.46 26.90
N GLY A 2 -14.23 9.41 26.14
CA GLY A 2 -13.35 9.46 24.97
C GLY A 2 -12.88 8.06 24.60
N LEU A 3 -12.36 7.89 23.38
CA LEU A 3 -11.64 6.68 22.97
C LEU A 3 -10.27 6.67 23.64
N ASP A 4 -9.76 5.49 24.02
CA ASP A 4 -8.37 5.33 24.43
C ASP A 4 -7.41 5.46 23.23
N ASP A 5 -6.14 5.75 23.50
CA ASP A 5 -5.13 6.05 22.48
C ASP A 5 -4.92 4.89 21.51
N GLU A 6 -4.94 3.64 22.01
CA GLU A 6 -4.73 2.46 21.17
C GLU A 6 -5.93 2.25 20.24
N THR A 7 -7.15 2.36 20.76
CA THR A 7 -8.37 2.29 19.94
C THR A 7 -8.43 3.42 18.92
N CYS A 8 -7.99 4.63 19.30
CA CYS A 8 -7.88 5.76 18.37
C CYS A 8 -6.88 5.48 17.24
N ALA A 9 -5.68 5.00 17.57
CA ALA A 9 -4.65 4.68 16.57
C ALA A 9 -5.10 3.56 15.61
N ARG A 10 -5.73 2.51 16.15
CA ARG A 10 -6.33 1.43 15.33
C ARG A 10 -7.40 1.99 14.40
N PHE A 11 -8.30 2.81 14.91
CA PHE A 11 -9.34 3.44 14.10
C PHE A 11 -8.74 4.29 12.97
N VAL A 12 -7.80 5.18 13.29
CA VAL A 12 -7.13 6.05 12.31
C VAL A 12 -6.41 5.22 11.24
N SER A 13 -5.80 4.09 11.60
CA SER A 13 -5.14 3.20 10.63
C SER A 13 -6.08 2.56 9.60
N THR A 14 -7.39 2.53 9.86
CA THR A 14 -8.39 2.04 8.91
C THR A 14 -8.91 3.12 7.95
N LEU A 15 -8.56 4.39 8.19
CA LEU A 15 -9.01 5.50 7.34
C LEU A 15 -8.27 5.48 6.00
N LYS A 16 -9.08 5.60 4.94
CA LYS A 16 -8.62 5.66 3.56
C LYS A 16 -7.92 7.00 3.28
N LEU A 17 -6.73 6.95 2.71
CA LEU A 17 -5.99 8.16 2.29
C LEU A 17 -6.46 8.72 0.95
N GLN A 18 -7.33 8.02 0.22
CA GLN A 18 -7.87 8.47 -1.07
C GLN A 18 -8.52 9.86 -0.95
N GLY A 19 -8.18 10.77 -1.86
CA GLY A 19 -8.68 12.15 -1.86
C GLY A 19 -7.93 13.11 -0.94
N THR A 20 -6.86 12.66 -0.27
CA THR A 20 -5.94 13.53 0.49
C THR A 20 -4.66 13.78 -0.29
N THR A 21 -3.97 14.88 0.00
CA THR A 21 -2.66 15.21 -0.60
C THR A 21 -1.60 14.13 -0.34
N ALA A 22 -1.62 13.53 0.86
CA ALA A 22 -0.77 12.40 1.21
C ALA A 22 -1.11 11.16 0.38
N GLY A 23 -2.40 10.86 0.20
CA GLY A 23 -2.85 9.75 -0.64
C GLY A 23 -2.45 9.90 -2.10
N GLU A 24 -2.55 11.10 -2.66
CA GLU A 24 -2.11 11.40 -4.03
C GLU A 24 -0.60 11.20 -4.23
N SER A 25 0.20 11.66 -3.27
CA SER A 25 1.66 11.49 -3.26
C SER A 25 2.07 10.02 -3.11
N CYS A 26 1.33 9.25 -2.32
CA CYS A 26 1.52 7.80 -2.24
C CYS A 26 1.11 7.10 -3.54
N ALA A 27 -0.02 7.50 -4.13
CA ALA A 27 -0.56 6.88 -5.35
C ALA A 27 0.30 7.16 -6.58
N SER A 28 0.98 8.32 -6.67
CA SER A 28 1.92 8.59 -7.77
C SER A 28 3.05 7.57 -7.82
N ASN A 29 3.54 7.13 -6.65
CA ASN A 29 4.53 6.07 -6.51
C ASN A 29 3.97 4.67 -6.75
N GLN A 30 2.68 4.53 -7.06
CA GLN A 30 2.01 3.24 -7.32
C GLN A 30 1.63 3.02 -8.80
N ARG A 31 1.81 4.04 -9.67
CA ARG A 31 1.53 3.91 -11.11
C ARG A 31 2.55 3.01 -11.81
N VAL A 32 2.06 1.98 -12.50
CA VAL A 32 2.84 1.05 -13.34
C VAL A 32 2.08 0.82 -14.64
N SER A 33 2.81 0.76 -15.76
CA SER A 33 2.27 0.33 -17.05
C SER A 33 2.72 -1.11 -17.33
N CYS A 34 1.77 -2.00 -17.61
CA CYS A 34 2.05 -3.40 -17.85
C CYS A 34 1.89 -3.77 -19.33
N ARG A 35 2.80 -4.60 -19.83
CA ARG A 35 2.70 -5.22 -21.15
C ARG A 35 2.01 -6.58 -20.99
N SER A 36 0.79 -6.71 -21.49
CA SER A 36 -0.06 -7.91 -21.31
C SER A 36 0.54 -9.20 -21.89
N ASN A 37 1.40 -9.08 -22.90
CA ASN A 37 1.93 -10.22 -23.66
C ASN A 37 3.44 -10.43 -23.44
N SER A 38 4.01 -9.92 -22.35
CA SER A 38 5.42 -10.17 -22.03
C SER A 38 5.59 -11.65 -21.61
N PRO A 39 6.48 -12.43 -22.27
CA PRO A 39 6.71 -13.82 -21.87
C PRO A 39 7.62 -13.95 -20.64
N TYR A 40 8.19 -12.85 -20.15
CA TYR A 40 9.15 -12.86 -19.03
C TYR A 40 8.72 -11.96 -17.88
N ARG A 41 9.23 -12.28 -16.69
CA ARG A 41 9.07 -11.48 -15.48
C ARG A 41 9.85 -10.17 -15.60
N THR A 42 9.30 -9.10 -15.04
CA THR A 42 10.02 -7.84 -14.86
C THR A 42 11.11 -8.00 -13.80
N ILE A 43 12.15 -7.18 -13.90
CA ILE A 43 13.30 -7.26 -12.98
C ILE A 43 12.93 -6.93 -11.53
N ASP A 44 11.96 -6.03 -11.34
CA ASP A 44 11.51 -5.57 -10.04
C ASP A 44 10.25 -6.32 -9.57
N GLY A 45 9.72 -7.28 -10.34
CA GLY A 45 8.55 -8.06 -9.98
C GLY A 45 7.20 -7.37 -10.27
N THR A 46 7.19 -6.20 -10.89
CA THR A 46 5.95 -5.55 -11.38
C THR A 46 5.21 -6.41 -12.42
N CYS A 47 3.90 -6.20 -12.54
CA CYS A 47 3.01 -6.84 -13.52
C CYS A 47 2.85 -8.37 -13.38
N ASN A 48 3.20 -8.94 -12.23
CA ASN A 48 2.92 -10.34 -11.92
C ASN A 48 1.42 -10.58 -11.66
N ASN A 49 0.76 -9.63 -10.97
CA ASN A 49 -0.68 -9.62 -10.76
C ASN A 49 -1.34 -8.59 -11.70
N ALA A 50 -2.32 -9.04 -12.50
CA ALA A 50 -2.96 -8.22 -13.53
C ALA A 50 -3.87 -7.12 -12.95
N GLU A 51 -4.52 -7.38 -11.82
CA GLU A 51 -5.41 -6.42 -11.14
C GLU A 51 -4.60 -5.42 -10.29
N ASN A 52 -3.51 -5.90 -9.69
CA ASN A 52 -2.65 -5.14 -8.79
C ASN A 52 -1.18 -5.24 -9.20
N PRO A 53 -0.74 -4.49 -10.24
CA PRO A 53 0.59 -4.62 -10.84
C PRO A 53 1.80 -4.53 -9.91
N ARG A 54 1.70 -3.88 -8.75
CA ARG A 54 2.81 -3.75 -7.79
C ARG A 54 2.82 -4.78 -6.67
N TRP A 55 1.85 -5.68 -6.61
CA TRP A 55 1.86 -6.70 -5.57
C TRP A 55 3.04 -7.65 -5.73
N GLY A 56 3.93 -7.64 -4.73
CA GLY A 56 5.14 -8.45 -4.70
C GLY A 56 6.33 -7.85 -5.45
N SER A 57 6.24 -6.62 -5.95
CA SER A 57 7.41 -5.94 -6.53
C SER A 57 8.41 -5.53 -5.45
N ALA A 58 9.68 -5.41 -5.80
CA ALA A 58 10.70 -4.85 -4.92
C ALA A 58 10.40 -3.39 -4.56
N LEU A 59 10.97 -2.92 -3.44
CA LEU A 59 10.82 -1.53 -2.95
C LEU A 59 9.36 -1.12 -2.65
N THR A 60 8.47 -2.07 -2.37
CA THR A 60 7.13 -1.80 -1.82
C THR A 60 7.05 -2.16 -0.35
N ALA A 61 6.15 -1.49 0.38
CA ALA A 61 5.91 -1.80 1.79
C ALA A 61 5.42 -3.24 2.01
N TYR A 62 5.78 -3.84 3.14
CA TYR A 62 5.24 -5.12 3.56
C TYR A 62 3.77 -4.99 3.99
N SER A 63 2.95 -5.96 3.62
CA SER A 63 1.59 -6.10 4.12
C SER A 63 1.58 -6.38 5.62
N ARG A 64 0.63 -5.80 6.34
CA ARG A 64 0.43 -6.04 7.77
C ARG A 64 -0.80 -6.91 8.01
N ILE A 65 -0.65 -7.95 8.82
CA ILE A 65 -1.76 -8.81 9.29
C ILE A 65 -2.40 -8.24 10.56
N LEU A 66 -1.62 -7.50 11.37
CA LEU A 66 -2.04 -6.89 12.62
C LEU A 66 -1.88 -5.37 12.56
N PHE A 67 -2.60 -4.67 13.45
CA PHE A 67 -2.47 -3.22 13.59
C PHE A 67 -1.05 -2.80 13.99
N PRO A 68 -0.59 -1.62 13.53
CA PRO A 68 0.66 -1.06 14.01
C PRO A 68 0.57 -0.77 15.52
N SER A 69 1.64 -1.06 16.24
CA SER A 69 1.82 -0.71 17.65
C SER A 69 3.24 -0.19 17.80
N TYR A 70 3.36 1.14 17.91
CA TYR A 70 4.62 1.85 18.11
C TYR A 70 4.56 2.57 19.45
N GLN A 71 5.73 2.98 19.94
CA GLN A 71 5.85 3.66 21.23
C GLN A 71 5.62 5.17 21.11
N ASP A 72 5.79 5.74 19.91
CA ASP A 72 5.75 7.17 19.58
C ASP A 72 4.55 7.59 18.73
#